data_AF-A0A2I2GL49-F1
#
_entry.id   AF-A0A2I2GL49-F1
#
_cell.length_a   1.000
_cell.length_b   1.000
_cell.length_c   1.000
_cell.angle_alpha   90.00
_cell.angle_beta   90.00
_cell.angle_gamma   90.00
#
_symmetry.space_group_name_H-M   'P 1'
#
loop_
_entity.id
_entity.type
_entity.pdbx_description
1 polymer ?
#
loop_
_entity_poly.entity_id
_entity_poly.type
_entity_poly.pdbx_seq_one_letter_code
_entity_poly.pdbx_strand_id
1 'polypeptide(L)'
;MLWSAPPLHRSARCPTLWRRLLQLFAGVVVAASLWEALGVHHQFRPSLDIPVDQPSPRGRIYIASIQTNTEALLRRHWNHAVVELARTLGPDNVFVSVLESASEDDTQDTLQDLDHGLHRFGIARNITLGFPTLNEDSRTAAKEHGWVADAHQNQKQRRIPYLARRRNASLQPFYSLLADGITFDRILFLEDVVFSTADVLRLLDTNGGDYAAACALDFFQPPRYHDAGALRDSQGHRPIMSTWPLFRAADSRRAMQILSPVPVASCWNGMVVMPAHPFMAETPLRFRGIADHLAAARLEGSERCLLHADNPLSATRGVYVNPRVRVAYSGTAYAAVQPVRNWLSFWHVLGSLWESRLRRGLAIPSPTEWRIRRRLARWESRSTSNREPGGFCLLDQSQEFLLSGDAHS
;
A
#
# COMPACT_ATOMS: atom_id res chain seq x y z
N MET A 1 -28.01 -10.82 81.92
CA MET A 1 -27.19 -11.86 81.27
C MET A 1 -27.12 -11.53 79.79
N LEU A 2 -26.06 -10.82 79.39
CA LEU A 2 -25.87 -10.31 78.04
C LEU A 2 -25.17 -11.37 77.17
N TRP A 3 -25.69 -11.51 75.96
CA TRP A 3 -25.29 -12.49 74.96
C TRP A 3 -23.87 -12.27 74.42
N SER A 4 -23.24 -13.41 74.12
CA SER A 4 -21.96 -13.61 73.44
C SER A 4 -21.93 -13.11 71.99
N ALA A 5 -20.79 -12.55 71.57
CA ALA A 5 -20.38 -12.48 70.16
C ALA A 5 -18.96 -13.09 70.03
N PRO A 6 -18.72 -14.04 69.11
CA PRO A 6 -17.38 -14.58 68.87
C PRO A 6 -16.55 -13.62 68.01
N PRO A 7 -15.21 -13.65 68.09
CA PRO A 7 -14.37 -12.77 67.31
C PRO A 7 -14.39 -13.19 65.82
N LEU A 8 -14.65 -12.22 64.94
CA LEU A 8 -14.47 -12.36 63.50
C LEU A 8 -12.99 -12.65 63.19
N HIS A 9 -12.68 -13.91 62.84
CA HIS A 9 -11.42 -14.26 62.21
C HIS A 9 -11.28 -13.49 60.88
N ARG A 10 -10.52 -12.40 60.90
CA ARG A 10 -10.00 -11.80 59.66
C ARG A 10 -8.98 -12.78 59.08
N SER A 11 -9.37 -13.52 58.05
CA SER A 11 -8.42 -14.28 57.24
C SER A 11 -7.35 -13.31 56.72
N ALA A 12 -6.13 -13.43 57.23
CA ALA A 12 -4.97 -12.74 56.67
C ALA A 12 -4.75 -13.31 55.26
N ARG A 13 -5.33 -12.69 54.23
CA ARG A 13 -4.93 -12.97 52.84
C ARG A 13 -3.44 -12.65 52.74
N CYS A 14 -2.62 -13.70 52.69
CA CYS A 14 -1.17 -13.61 52.79
C CYS A 14 -0.61 -12.75 51.63
N PRO A 15 -0.13 -11.52 51.88
CA PRO A 15 0.36 -10.63 50.81
C PRO A 15 1.62 -11.17 50.12
N THR A 16 2.30 -12.15 50.74
CA THR A 16 3.48 -12.85 50.22
C THR A 16 3.15 -13.84 49.10
N LEU A 17 2.03 -14.57 49.20
CA LEU A 17 1.57 -15.50 48.16
C LEU A 17 1.12 -14.74 46.90
N TRP A 18 0.36 -13.66 47.08
CA TRP A 18 -0.06 -12.80 45.96
C TRP A 18 1.13 -12.17 45.24
N ARG A 19 2.13 -11.66 45.98
CA ARG A 19 3.37 -11.14 45.39
C ARG A 19 4.14 -12.21 44.61
N ARG A 20 4.27 -13.42 45.15
CA ARG A 20 4.93 -14.55 44.46
C ARG A 20 4.18 -14.96 43.19
N LEU A 21 2.85 -15.01 43.22
CA LEU A 21 2.04 -15.30 42.03
C LEU A 21 2.18 -14.21 40.96
N LEU A 22 2.19 -12.94 41.34
CA LEU A 22 2.45 -11.83 40.42
C LEU A 22 3.86 -11.90 39.82
N GLN A 23 4.88 -12.22 40.61
CA GLN A 23 6.26 -12.40 40.13
C GLN A 23 6.38 -13.55 39.14
N LEU A 24 5.74 -14.70 39.44
CA LEU A 24 5.71 -15.85 38.53
C LEU A 24 4.98 -15.51 37.23
N PHE A 25 3.81 -14.86 37.32
CA PHE A 25 3.06 -14.41 36.16
C PHE A 25 3.88 -13.43 35.30
N ALA A 26 4.52 -12.43 35.91
CA ALA A 26 5.40 -11.50 35.21
C ALA A 26 6.58 -12.23 34.54
N GLY A 27 7.18 -13.21 35.22
CA GLY A 27 8.25 -14.05 34.67
C GLY A 27 7.79 -14.83 33.43
N VAL A 28 6.61 -15.44 33.48
CA VAL A 28 6.01 -16.16 32.33
C VAL A 28 5.74 -15.19 31.17
N VAL A 29 5.19 -14.00 31.43
CA VAL A 29 4.93 -12.99 30.39
C VAL A 29 6.23 -12.51 29.72
N VAL A 30 7.30 -12.30 30.50
CA VAL A 30 8.62 -11.94 29.97
C VAL A 30 9.18 -13.07 29.12
N ALA A 31 9.18 -14.31 29.64
CA ALA A 31 9.68 -15.48 28.92
C ALA A 31 8.92 -15.70 27.59
N ALA A 32 7.59 -15.63 27.60
CA ALA A 32 6.76 -15.73 26.41
C ALA A 32 7.04 -14.60 25.41
N SER A 33 7.25 -13.37 25.89
CA SER A 33 7.56 -12.21 25.03
C SER A 33 8.93 -12.35 24.36
N LEU A 34 9.92 -12.82 25.10
CA LEU A 34 11.26 -13.10 24.56
C LEU A 34 11.21 -14.24 23.55
N TRP A 35 10.48 -15.32 23.85
CA TRP A 35 10.28 -16.44 22.93
C TRP A 35 9.60 -16.02 21.63
N GLU A 36 8.52 -15.25 21.70
CA GLU A 36 7.83 -14.72 20.51
C GLU A 36 8.76 -13.80 19.69
N ALA A 37 9.46 -12.88 20.35
CA ALA A 37 10.39 -11.99 19.67
C ALA A 37 11.56 -12.75 19.02
N LEU A 38 12.07 -13.80 19.67
CA LEU A 38 13.12 -14.66 19.11
C LEU A 38 12.61 -15.42 17.89
N GLY A 39 11.41 -16.00 17.98
CA GLY A 39 10.78 -16.72 16.87
C GLY A 39 10.58 -15.82 15.65
N VAL A 40 10.03 -14.62 15.84
CA VAL A 40 9.85 -13.62 14.77
C VAL A 40 11.19 -13.13 14.21
N HIS A 41 12.15 -12.80 15.08
CA HIS A 41 13.47 -12.33 14.64
C HIS A 41 14.22 -13.43 13.85
N HIS A 42 13.96 -14.70 14.14
CA HIS A 42 14.45 -15.83 13.36
C HIS A 42 13.83 -15.87 11.95
N GLN A 43 12.55 -15.52 11.79
CA GLN A 43 11.89 -15.43 10.48
C GLN A 43 12.53 -14.35 9.59
N PHE A 44 13.03 -13.24 10.16
CA PHE A 44 13.71 -12.19 9.40
C PHE A 44 15.13 -12.52 8.98
N ARG A 45 15.67 -13.67 9.39
CA ARG A 45 17.00 -14.09 8.93
C ARG A 45 17.04 -14.12 7.41
N PRO A 46 18.11 -13.58 6.80
CA PRO A 46 18.38 -13.76 5.39
C PRO A 46 18.15 -15.23 5.05
N SER A 47 17.13 -15.52 4.25
CA SER A 47 17.08 -16.82 3.60
C SER A 47 18.18 -16.73 2.53
N LEU A 48 19.34 -17.33 2.81
CA LEU A 48 20.33 -17.62 1.77
C LEU A 48 19.60 -18.48 0.75
N ASP A 49 19.30 -17.88 -0.39
CA ASP A 49 18.74 -18.53 -1.57
C ASP A 49 17.57 -19.48 -1.29
N ILE A 50 16.35 -18.94 -1.27
CA ILE A 50 15.29 -19.69 -1.96
C ILE A 50 15.57 -19.41 -3.42
N PRO A 51 15.98 -20.41 -4.24
CA PRO A 51 15.89 -20.27 -5.68
C PRO A 51 14.46 -19.82 -5.92
N VAL A 52 14.28 -18.66 -6.50
CA VAL A 52 13.01 -18.35 -7.15
C VAL A 52 12.96 -19.40 -8.25
N ASP A 53 12.40 -20.58 -7.94
CA ASP A 53 12.20 -21.71 -8.85
C ASP A 53 11.58 -21.07 -10.06
N GLN A 54 12.37 -20.85 -11.13
CA GLN A 54 12.14 -19.74 -12.05
C GLN A 54 10.65 -19.70 -12.38
N PRO A 55 9.88 -18.76 -11.82
CA PRO A 55 8.47 -18.71 -12.09
C PRO A 55 8.47 -18.30 -13.54
N SER A 56 8.20 -19.27 -14.43
CA SER A 56 7.98 -18.97 -15.83
C SER A 56 7.01 -17.80 -15.81
N PRO A 57 7.36 -16.63 -16.39
CA PRO A 57 6.47 -15.49 -16.39
C PRO A 57 5.12 -16.00 -16.89
N ARG A 58 4.15 -16.09 -15.98
CA ARG A 58 2.85 -16.68 -16.30
C ARG A 58 2.08 -15.61 -17.08
N GLY A 59 2.47 -15.45 -18.34
CA GLY A 59 1.85 -14.54 -19.27
C GLY A 59 2.58 -13.21 -19.47
N ARG A 60 1.94 -12.36 -20.28
CA ARG A 60 2.44 -11.06 -20.70
C ARG A 60 2.14 -10.00 -19.65
N ILE A 61 3.09 -9.11 -19.41
CA ILE A 61 3.04 -8.09 -18.36
C ILE A 61 3.07 -6.70 -19.00
N TYR A 62 2.05 -5.90 -18.70
CA TYR A 62 2.05 -4.47 -18.98
C TYR A 62 2.62 -3.74 -17.77
N ILE A 63 3.72 -3.01 -17.94
CA ILE A 63 4.31 -2.18 -16.88
C ILE A 63 3.78 -0.76 -17.05
N ALA A 64 3.10 -0.24 -16.03
CA ALA A 64 2.57 1.11 -16.00
C ALA A 64 3.29 1.94 -14.94
N SER A 65 3.93 3.03 -15.35
CA SER A 65 4.67 3.91 -14.45
C SER A 65 4.31 5.38 -14.68
N ILE A 66 4.36 6.17 -13.61
CA ILE A 66 4.23 7.62 -13.65
C ILE A 66 5.48 8.21 -13.00
N GLN A 67 6.09 9.22 -13.63
CA GLN A 67 7.32 9.85 -13.16
C GLN A 67 7.15 11.37 -13.10
N THR A 68 7.63 12.00 -12.03
CA THR A 68 7.62 13.45 -11.80
C THR A 68 8.78 13.82 -10.88
N ASN A 69 9.74 14.62 -11.34
CA ASN A 69 10.91 15.05 -10.54
C ASN A 69 11.72 13.86 -9.98
N THR A 70 12.07 12.92 -10.85
CA THR A 70 12.67 11.62 -10.50
C THR A 70 14.04 11.41 -11.14
N GLU A 71 14.67 12.45 -11.69
CA GLU A 71 15.91 12.36 -12.47
C GLU A 71 16.98 11.54 -11.73
N ALA A 72 17.27 11.91 -10.48
CA ALA A 72 18.32 11.27 -9.69
C ALA A 72 18.06 9.77 -9.47
N LEU A 73 16.79 9.38 -9.29
CA LEU A 73 16.39 7.99 -9.09
C LEU A 73 16.45 7.21 -10.41
N LEU A 74 15.94 7.79 -11.49
CA LEU A 74 15.94 7.21 -12.82
C LEU A 74 17.36 6.92 -13.31
N ARG A 75 18.27 7.90 -13.21
CA ARG A 75 19.67 7.77 -13.63
C ARG A 75 20.43 6.69 -12.86
N ARG A 76 20.22 6.60 -11.54
CA ARG A 76 21.05 5.76 -10.66
C ARG A 76 20.52 4.35 -10.46
N HIS A 77 19.20 4.17 -10.56
CA HIS A 77 18.56 2.92 -10.14
C HIS A 77 17.47 2.45 -11.09
N TRP A 78 16.46 3.27 -11.35
CA TRP A 78 15.19 2.79 -11.88
C TRP A 78 15.29 2.37 -13.36
N ASN A 79 15.92 3.18 -14.22
CA ASN A 79 16.01 2.87 -15.66
C ASN A 79 16.70 1.52 -15.92
N HIS A 80 17.84 1.29 -15.26
CA HIS A 80 18.57 0.04 -15.37
C HIS A 80 17.72 -1.15 -14.88
N ALA A 81 17.04 -1.00 -13.72
CA ALA A 81 16.21 -2.06 -13.15
C ALA A 81 15.02 -2.43 -14.06
N VAL A 82 14.39 -1.46 -14.72
CA VAL A 82 13.30 -1.72 -15.67
C VAL A 82 13.80 -2.46 -16.92
N VAL A 83 14.94 -2.06 -17.48
CA VAL A 83 15.54 -2.76 -18.62
C VAL A 83 15.94 -4.19 -18.24
N GLU A 84 16.55 -4.38 -17.07
CA GLU A 84 16.94 -5.72 -16.57
C GLU A 84 15.72 -6.62 -16.33
N LEU A 85 14.67 -6.08 -15.71
CA LEU A 85 13.41 -6.78 -15.48
C LEU A 85 12.78 -7.22 -16.81
N ALA A 86 12.62 -6.30 -17.76
CA ALA A 86 11.99 -6.58 -19.04
C ALA A 86 12.78 -7.64 -19.85
N ARG A 87 14.11 -7.59 -19.79
CA ARG A 87 14.96 -8.65 -20.37
C ARG A 87 14.77 -9.99 -19.69
N THR A 88 14.63 -10.02 -18.37
CA THR A 88 14.45 -11.26 -17.60
C THR A 88 13.09 -11.89 -17.84
N LEU A 89 12.03 -11.09 -17.95
CA LEU A 89 10.68 -11.56 -18.27
C LEU A 89 10.52 -11.99 -19.74
N GLY A 90 11.43 -11.56 -20.60
CA GLY A 90 11.39 -11.78 -22.04
C GLY A 90 10.85 -10.55 -22.78
N PRO A 91 11.60 -9.99 -23.75
CA PRO A 91 11.19 -8.78 -24.48
C PRO A 91 9.80 -8.87 -25.14
N ASP A 92 9.41 -10.05 -25.62
CA ASP A 92 8.10 -10.28 -26.27
C ASP A 92 6.93 -10.35 -25.27
N ASN A 93 7.23 -10.60 -24.00
CA ASN A 93 6.25 -10.75 -22.92
C ASN A 93 5.98 -9.45 -22.16
N VAL A 94 6.67 -8.35 -22.49
CA VAL A 94 6.60 -7.11 -21.72
C VAL A 94 6.28 -5.93 -22.61
N PHE A 95 5.40 -5.06 -22.14
CA PHE A 95 5.22 -3.72 -22.67
C PHE A 95 5.46 -2.70 -21.56
N VAL A 96 6.31 -1.69 -21.79
CA VAL A 96 6.63 -0.66 -20.81
C VAL A 96 5.94 0.66 -21.15
N SER A 97 5.03 1.13 -20.31
CA SER A 97 4.36 2.42 -20.42
C SER A 97 4.82 3.35 -19.30
N VAL A 98 5.43 4.47 -19.68
CA VAL A 98 5.83 5.52 -18.73
C VAL A 98 5.15 6.82 -19.11
N LEU A 99 4.48 7.42 -18.13
CA LEU A 99 3.88 8.74 -18.24
C LEU A 99 4.66 9.72 -17.37
N GLU A 100 5.28 10.72 -17.97
CA GLU A 100 5.90 11.82 -17.24
C GLU A 100 4.90 12.96 -17.07
N SER A 101 4.87 13.57 -15.87
CA SER A 101 4.04 14.75 -15.60
C SER A 101 4.82 15.85 -14.91
N ALA A 102 4.94 17.01 -15.55
CA ALA A 102 5.35 18.28 -14.97
C ALA A 102 6.66 18.26 -14.17
N SER A 103 7.70 17.61 -14.68
CA SER A 103 9.02 17.63 -14.06
C SER A 103 9.73 18.97 -14.31
N GLU A 104 10.41 19.46 -13.27
CA GLU A 104 11.25 20.65 -13.25
C GLU A 104 12.75 20.31 -13.37
N ASP A 105 13.11 19.04 -13.20
CA ASP A 105 14.46 18.48 -13.35
C ASP A 105 14.63 17.76 -14.72
N ASP A 106 15.79 17.14 -14.97
CA ASP A 106 16.06 16.45 -16.24
C ASP A 106 15.40 15.05 -16.32
N THR A 107 14.25 14.85 -15.66
CA THR A 107 13.47 13.60 -15.74
C THR A 107 13.11 13.27 -17.19
N GLN A 108 12.66 14.26 -17.96
CA GLN A 108 12.25 14.04 -19.36
C GLN A 108 13.40 13.51 -20.21
N ASP A 109 14.58 14.11 -20.10
CA ASP A 109 15.78 13.67 -20.82
C ASP A 109 16.24 12.29 -20.32
N THR A 110 16.18 12.04 -19.02
CA THR A 110 16.52 10.73 -18.45
C THR A 110 15.58 9.61 -18.92
N LEU A 111 14.31 9.93 -19.22
CA LEU A 111 13.39 8.97 -19.81
C LEU A 111 13.70 8.67 -21.27
N GLN A 112 14.40 9.55 -21.99
CA GLN A 112 14.93 9.23 -23.32
C GLN A 112 16.07 8.19 -23.23
N ASP A 113 16.88 8.22 -22.17
CA ASP A 113 17.88 7.18 -21.92
C ASP A 113 17.23 5.80 -21.69
N LEU A 114 16.10 5.77 -20.98
CA LEU A 114 15.27 4.56 -20.84
C LEU A 114 14.75 4.09 -22.19
N ASP A 115 14.24 5.02 -23.02
CA ASP A 115 13.74 4.73 -24.36
C ASP A 115 14.79 3.97 -25.19
N HIS A 116 16.00 4.54 -25.26
CA HIS A 116 17.12 3.93 -25.97
C HIS A 116 17.54 2.58 -25.36
N GLY A 117 17.55 2.47 -24.04
CA GLY A 117 17.86 1.24 -23.31
C GLY A 117 16.90 0.11 -23.67
N LEU A 118 15.60 0.38 -23.65
CA LEU A 118 14.57 -0.60 -24.02
C LEU A 118 14.59 -0.92 -25.52
N HIS A 119 14.82 0.08 -26.39
CA HIS A 119 14.95 -0.11 -27.84
C HIS A 119 16.04 -1.10 -28.21
N ARG A 120 17.22 -0.94 -27.59
CA ARG A 120 18.40 -1.78 -27.85
C ARG A 120 18.11 -3.27 -27.67
N PHE A 121 17.17 -3.62 -26.80
CA PHE A 121 16.79 -5.01 -26.52
C PHE A 121 15.45 -5.43 -27.16
N GLY A 122 14.91 -4.63 -28.08
CA GLY A 122 13.66 -4.94 -28.77
C GLY A 122 12.42 -4.92 -27.89
N ILE A 123 12.47 -4.21 -26.75
CA ILE A 123 11.35 -4.17 -25.80
C ILE A 123 10.33 -3.11 -26.25
N ALA A 124 9.08 -3.55 -26.42
CA ALA A 124 7.96 -2.68 -26.77
C ALA A 124 7.64 -1.71 -25.63
N ARG A 125 7.38 -0.45 -25.97
CA ARG A 125 7.19 0.61 -24.98
C ARG A 125 6.44 1.82 -25.51
N ASN A 126 5.95 2.64 -24.60
CA ASN A 126 5.43 3.98 -24.86
C ASN A 126 5.91 4.92 -23.74
N ILE A 127 6.64 5.98 -24.10
CA ILE A 127 7.06 7.02 -23.17
C ILE A 127 6.34 8.31 -23.56
N THR A 128 5.38 8.70 -22.74
CA THR A 128 4.61 9.93 -22.94
C THR A 128 5.12 11.01 -22.01
N LEU A 129 5.60 12.12 -22.57
CA LEU A 129 6.14 13.26 -21.83
C LEU A 129 5.11 14.40 -21.75
N GLY A 130 5.19 15.22 -20.71
CA GLY A 130 4.45 16.48 -20.63
C GLY A 130 2.96 16.33 -20.31
N PHE A 131 2.57 15.37 -19.45
CA PHE A 131 1.20 15.34 -18.95
C PHE A 131 0.89 16.61 -18.12
N PRO A 132 -0.27 17.27 -18.31
CA PRO A 132 -0.57 18.56 -17.67
C PRO A 132 -0.52 18.51 -16.15
N THR A 133 -0.05 19.58 -15.52
CA THR A 133 -0.14 19.78 -14.06
C THR A 133 -1.59 19.86 -13.59
N LEU A 134 -1.82 19.69 -12.29
CA LEU A 134 -3.13 19.97 -11.67
C LEU A 134 -3.64 21.37 -12.01
N ASN A 135 -2.75 22.38 -12.02
CA ASN A 135 -3.12 23.77 -12.29
C ASN A 135 -3.50 24.00 -13.76
N GLU A 136 -2.83 23.33 -14.70
CA GLU A 136 -3.15 23.41 -16.13
C GLU A 136 -4.42 22.62 -16.45
N ASP A 137 -4.53 21.41 -15.89
CA ASP A 137 -5.71 20.56 -16.01
C ASP A 137 -6.95 21.23 -15.38
N SER A 138 -6.79 21.98 -14.29
CA SER A 138 -7.83 22.85 -13.72
C SER A 138 -8.35 23.90 -14.70
N ARG A 139 -7.52 24.40 -15.63
CA ARG A 139 -7.90 25.46 -16.59
C ARG A 139 -8.63 24.89 -17.80
N THR A 140 -8.36 23.64 -18.15
CA THR A 140 -8.87 23.00 -19.37
C THR A 140 -10.00 22.01 -19.11
N ALA A 141 -10.06 21.40 -17.92
CA ALA A 141 -11.12 20.46 -17.58
C ALA A 141 -12.48 21.16 -17.49
N ALA A 142 -13.48 20.57 -18.15
CA ALA A 142 -14.87 20.95 -17.94
C ALA A 142 -15.20 20.83 -16.44
N LYS A 143 -15.88 21.84 -15.87
CA LYS A 143 -16.23 21.91 -14.44
C LYS A 143 -17.28 20.87 -13.99
N GLU A 144 -17.47 19.80 -14.75
CA GLU A 144 -18.55 18.84 -14.52
C GLU A 144 -18.23 17.88 -13.36
N HIS A 145 -16.96 17.45 -13.21
CA HIS A 145 -16.55 16.47 -12.20
C HIS A 145 -15.21 16.79 -11.54
N GLY A 146 -15.10 16.50 -10.24
CA GLY A 146 -13.88 16.63 -9.45
C GLY A 146 -13.67 18.00 -8.81
N TRP A 147 -14.75 18.76 -8.60
CA TRP A 147 -14.73 20.10 -8.02
C TRP A 147 -15.58 20.16 -6.75
N VAL A 148 -15.10 20.88 -5.74
CA VAL A 148 -15.85 21.16 -4.51
C VAL A 148 -15.70 22.63 -4.14
N ALA A 149 -16.79 23.23 -3.65
CA ALA A 149 -16.80 24.59 -3.14
C ALA A 149 -16.07 24.68 -1.79
N ASP A 150 -15.18 25.66 -1.65
CA ASP A 150 -14.54 25.99 -0.38
C ASP A 150 -15.46 26.80 0.56
N ALA A 151 -14.93 27.19 1.73
CA ALA A 151 -15.69 28.00 2.70
C ALA A 151 -16.12 29.38 2.17
N HIS A 152 -15.45 29.88 1.12
CA HIS A 152 -15.72 31.14 0.44
C HIS A 152 -16.53 30.96 -0.84
N GLN A 153 -17.09 29.76 -1.09
CA GLN A 153 -17.83 29.39 -2.30
C GLN A 153 -17.01 29.39 -3.59
N ASN A 154 -15.67 29.41 -3.51
CA ASN A 154 -14.82 29.25 -4.66
C ASN A 154 -14.71 27.77 -5.03
N GLN A 155 -14.85 27.46 -6.31
CA GLN A 155 -14.68 26.10 -6.82
C GLN A 155 -13.19 25.75 -6.84
N LYS A 156 -12.82 24.69 -6.11
CA LYS A 156 -11.46 24.15 -6.09
C LYS A 156 -11.44 22.75 -6.69
N GLN A 157 -10.48 22.50 -7.59
CA GLN A 157 -10.27 21.17 -8.13
C GLN A 157 -9.73 20.25 -7.04
N ARG A 158 -10.28 19.06 -6.95
CA ARG A 158 -9.85 18.02 -6.01
C ARG A 158 -8.63 17.30 -6.58
N ARG A 159 -7.66 17.01 -5.71
CA ARG A 159 -6.41 16.32 -6.07
C ARG A 159 -6.66 14.90 -6.55
N ILE A 160 -7.52 14.13 -5.87
CA ILE A 160 -7.73 12.71 -6.17
C ILE A 160 -8.26 12.47 -7.59
N PRO A 161 -9.31 13.17 -8.08
CA PRO A 161 -9.75 13.04 -9.47
C PRO A 161 -8.64 13.31 -10.50
N TYR A 162 -7.75 14.25 -10.24
CA TYR A 162 -6.57 14.50 -11.08
C TYR A 162 -5.59 13.32 -11.06
N LEU A 163 -5.24 12.82 -9.87
CA LEU A 163 -4.37 11.64 -9.75
C LEU A 163 -4.97 10.41 -10.45
N ALA A 164 -6.29 10.23 -10.34
CA ALA A 164 -7.02 9.18 -11.04
C ALA A 164 -6.93 9.33 -12.57
N ARG A 165 -7.14 10.55 -13.10
CA ARG A 165 -6.94 10.83 -14.54
C ARG A 165 -5.52 10.51 -14.98
N ARG A 166 -4.51 10.92 -14.21
CA ARG A 166 -3.10 10.65 -14.49
C ARG A 166 -2.80 9.15 -14.55
N ARG A 167 -3.32 8.35 -13.62
CA ARG A 167 -3.19 6.87 -13.66
C ARG A 167 -3.98 6.21 -14.77
N ASN A 168 -5.16 6.73 -15.12
CA ASN A 168 -5.90 6.25 -16.29
C ASN A 168 -5.20 6.64 -17.61
N ALA A 169 -4.45 7.75 -17.63
CA ALA A 169 -3.67 8.19 -18.78
C ALA A 169 -2.48 7.25 -19.05
N SER A 170 -1.78 6.80 -18.00
CA SER A 170 -0.68 5.82 -18.16
C SER A 170 -1.15 4.45 -18.67
N LEU A 171 -2.45 4.16 -18.55
CA LEU A 171 -3.10 2.97 -19.11
C LEU A 171 -3.67 3.18 -20.53
N GLN A 172 -3.60 4.37 -21.13
CA GLN A 172 -4.13 4.55 -22.51
C GLN A 172 -3.44 3.63 -23.53
N PRO A 173 -2.11 3.44 -23.52
CA PRO A 173 -1.48 2.51 -24.46
C PRO A 173 -1.96 1.06 -24.26
N PHE A 174 -2.32 0.65 -23.03
CA PHE A 174 -2.90 -0.67 -22.78
C PHE A 174 -4.21 -0.87 -23.55
N TYR A 175 -5.09 0.14 -23.55
CA TYR A 175 -6.36 0.07 -24.28
C TYR A 175 -6.19 0.14 -25.79
N SER A 176 -5.24 0.93 -26.30
CA SER A 176 -4.90 0.94 -27.74
C SER A 176 -4.41 -0.43 -28.21
N LEU A 177 -3.49 -1.04 -27.46
CA LEU A 177 -2.98 -2.38 -27.74
C LEU A 177 -4.10 -3.44 -27.67
N LEU A 178 -5.01 -3.32 -26.70
CA LEU A 178 -6.16 -4.21 -26.60
C LEU A 178 -7.06 -4.12 -27.85
N ALA A 179 -7.27 -2.91 -28.38
CA ALA A 179 -8.01 -2.72 -29.63
C ALA A 179 -7.30 -3.33 -30.85
N ASP A 180 -5.97 -3.39 -30.82
CA ASP A 180 -5.13 -4.07 -31.82
C ASP A 180 -5.04 -5.60 -31.59
N GLY A 181 -5.79 -6.15 -30.63
CA GLY A 181 -5.80 -7.58 -30.30
C GLY A 181 -4.63 -8.06 -29.44
N ILE A 182 -3.84 -7.14 -28.88
CA ILE A 182 -2.70 -7.43 -28.01
C ILE A 182 -3.18 -7.43 -26.56
N THR A 183 -3.24 -8.62 -25.95
CA THR A 183 -3.67 -8.79 -24.55
C THR A 183 -2.50 -9.01 -23.60
N PHE A 184 -2.76 -8.75 -22.32
CA PHE A 184 -1.83 -8.98 -21.21
C PHE A 184 -2.52 -9.78 -20.11
N ASP A 185 -1.73 -10.49 -19.31
CA ASP A 185 -2.21 -11.29 -18.19
C ASP A 185 -2.16 -10.50 -16.88
N ARG A 186 -1.16 -9.64 -16.74
CA ARG A 186 -0.92 -8.82 -15.54
C ARG A 186 -0.59 -7.38 -15.91
N ILE A 187 -0.93 -6.48 -15.00
CA ILE A 187 -0.44 -5.11 -14.98
C ILE A 187 0.45 -4.94 -13.75
N LEU A 188 1.69 -4.53 -13.97
CA LEU A 188 2.63 -4.10 -12.92
C LEU A 188 2.61 -2.58 -12.86
N PHE A 189 2.01 -2.03 -11.81
CA PHE A 189 2.12 -0.61 -11.50
C PHE A 189 3.40 -0.36 -10.72
N LEU A 190 4.27 0.48 -11.27
CA LEU A 190 5.61 0.74 -10.75
C LEU A 190 5.81 2.24 -10.57
N GLU A 191 5.87 2.69 -9.32
CA GLU A 191 6.20 4.08 -8.99
C GLU A 191 7.71 4.32 -9.05
N ASP A 192 8.15 5.47 -8.58
CA ASP A 192 9.52 5.94 -8.43
C ASP A 192 10.21 5.33 -7.20
N VAL A 193 10.29 4.01 -7.17
CA VAL A 193 10.99 3.26 -6.12
C VAL A 193 12.20 2.52 -6.65
N VAL A 194 13.23 2.36 -5.82
CA VAL A 194 14.32 1.40 -6.04
C VAL A 194 13.81 -0.02 -5.78
N PHE A 195 14.04 -0.90 -6.75
CA PHE A 195 13.66 -2.32 -6.70
C PHE A 195 14.68 -3.17 -7.47
N SER A 196 14.58 -4.50 -7.33
CA SER A 196 15.32 -5.48 -8.12
C SER A 196 14.39 -6.40 -8.92
N THR A 197 14.91 -7.06 -9.94
CA THR A 197 14.17 -8.11 -10.68
C THR A 197 13.61 -9.19 -9.73
N ALA A 198 14.39 -9.58 -8.71
CA ALA A 198 13.95 -10.55 -7.71
C ALA A 198 12.75 -10.07 -6.86
N ASP A 199 12.65 -8.76 -6.60
CA ASP A 199 11.50 -8.18 -5.90
C ASP A 199 10.22 -8.35 -6.72
N VAL A 200 10.28 -8.09 -8.03
CA VAL A 200 9.14 -8.24 -8.93
C VAL A 200 8.74 -9.71 -9.10
N LEU A 201 9.71 -10.61 -9.28
CA LEU A 201 9.41 -12.05 -9.40
C LEU A 201 8.76 -12.61 -8.13
N ARG A 202 9.23 -12.20 -6.94
CA ARG A 202 8.59 -12.56 -5.66
C ARG A 202 7.21 -11.92 -5.50
N LEU A 203 7.01 -10.69 -6.00
CA LEU A 203 5.71 -10.03 -5.97
C LEU A 203 4.71 -10.76 -6.86
N LEU A 204 5.13 -11.15 -8.07
CA LEU A 204 4.35 -11.94 -9.01
C LEU A 204 3.88 -13.27 -8.40
N ASP A 205 4.76 -13.94 -7.63
CA ASP A 205 4.49 -15.23 -6.96
C ASP A 205 3.75 -15.11 -5.61
N THR A 206 3.37 -13.90 -5.17
CA THR A 206 2.61 -13.73 -3.93
C THR A 206 1.38 -14.66 -3.90
N ASN A 207 1.16 -15.37 -2.81
CA ASN A 207 0.05 -16.34 -2.69
C ASN A 207 0.00 -17.37 -3.86
N GLY A 208 1.16 -17.85 -4.33
CA GLY A 208 1.26 -18.80 -5.46
C GLY A 208 0.85 -18.21 -6.81
N GLY A 209 0.79 -16.88 -6.89
CA GLY A 209 0.30 -16.14 -8.05
C GLY A 209 -1.22 -15.95 -8.10
N ASP A 210 -1.98 -16.38 -7.09
CA ASP A 210 -3.43 -16.20 -7.04
C ASP A 210 -3.84 -15.05 -6.10
N TYR A 211 -4.22 -13.91 -6.69
CA TYR A 211 -4.67 -12.73 -5.96
C TYR A 211 -5.42 -11.78 -6.88
N ALA A 212 -6.19 -10.87 -6.29
CA ALA A 212 -6.74 -9.71 -6.98
C ALA A 212 -5.71 -8.59 -7.13
N ALA A 213 -4.85 -8.43 -6.12
CA ALA A 213 -3.69 -7.55 -6.15
C ALA A 213 -2.63 -7.99 -5.13
N ALA A 214 -1.37 -7.79 -5.48
CA ALA A 214 -0.22 -8.00 -4.60
C ALA A 214 0.64 -6.73 -4.57
N CYS A 215 0.93 -6.20 -3.37
CA CYS A 215 1.73 -4.98 -3.20
C CYS A 215 3.01 -5.25 -2.42
N ALA A 216 4.04 -4.43 -2.68
CA ALA A 216 5.25 -4.38 -1.88
C ALA A 216 5.03 -3.66 -0.53
N LEU A 217 6.12 -3.48 0.23
CA LEU A 217 6.23 -2.49 1.29
C LEU A 217 7.21 -1.41 0.86
N ASP A 218 6.85 -0.13 1.01
CA ASP A 218 7.69 1.00 0.65
C ASP A 218 8.26 1.73 1.87
N PHE A 219 9.46 2.26 1.69
CA PHE A 219 10.17 2.99 2.75
C PHE A 219 10.79 4.28 2.21
N PHE A 220 10.50 5.38 2.89
CA PHE A 220 11.24 6.63 2.73
C PHE A 220 12.38 6.71 3.76
N GLN A 221 12.03 6.53 5.04
CA GLN A 221 12.98 6.54 6.17
C GLN A 221 12.84 5.25 7.00
N PRO A 222 13.51 4.15 6.62
CA PRO A 222 13.48 2.90 7.37
C PRO A 222 13.78 3.10 8.87
N PRO A 223 13.09 2.40 9.78
CA PRO A 223 12.11 1.33 9.54
C PRO A 223 10.66 1.82 9.36
N ARG A 224 10.45 3.14 9.17
CA ARG A 224 9.11 3.69 8.97
C ARG A 224 8.64 3.43 7.54
N TYR A 225 7.46 2.82 7.40
CA TYR A 225 6.81 2.65 6.09
C TYR A 225 6.19 3.97 5.63
N HIS A 226 6.03 4.13 4.32
CA HIS A 226 5.59 5.41 3.72
C HIS A 226 4.07 5.47 3.45
N ASP A 227 3.51 4.56 2.67
CA ASP A 227 2.15 4.71 2.11
C ASP A 227 1.00 4.36 3.08
N ALA A 228 0.72 5.26 4.03
CA ALA A 228 -0.43 5.16 4.92
C ALA A 228 -1.78 5.49 4.25
N GLY A 229 -1.74 6.08 3.04
CA GLY A 229 -2.91 6.60 2.34
C GLY A 229 -3.78 5.48 1.76
N ALA A 230 -3.15 4.52 1.08
CA ALA A 230 -3.83 3.42 0.42
C ALA A 230 -3.94 2.14 1.28
N LEU A 231 -3.02 1.92 2.23
CA LEU A 231 -2.98 0.68 3.00
C LEU A 231 -4.14 0.57 4.00
N ARG A 232 -4.89 -0.54 3.94
CA ARG A 232 -5.96 -0.90 4.88
C ARG A 232 -5.84 -2.36 5.25
N ASP A 233 -5.83 -2.70 6.53
CA ASP A 233 -5.76 -4.09 6.99
C ASP A 233 -6.98 -4.91 6.54
N SER A 234 -6.99 -6.21 6.83
CA SER A 234 -8.06 -7.11 6.37
C SER A 234 -9.46 -6.74 6.89
N GLN A 235 -9.56 -5.84 7.88
CA GLN A 235 -10.81 -5.30 8.42
C GLN A 235 -11.10 -3.87 7.94
N GLY A 236 -10.33 -3.36 6.99
CA GLY A 236 -10.48 -2.02 6.44
C GLY A 236 -9.93 -0.91 7.34
N HIS A 237 -9.14 -1.23 8.37
CA HIS A 237 -8.54 -0.22 9.24
C HIS A 237 -7.21 0.28 8.69
N ARG A 238 -6.90 1.54 8.95
CA ARG A 238 -5.55 2.06 8.72
C ARG A 238 -4.53 1.36 9.63
N PRO A 239 -3.25 1.29 9.23
CA PRO A 239 -2.20 0.79 10.10
C PRO A 239 -2.18 1.53 11.44
N ILE A 240 -2.03 0.77 12.53
CA ILE A 240 -2.02 1.29 13.90
C ILE A 240 -0.64 1.81 14.32
N MET A 241 0.39 1.48 13.53
CA MET A 241 1.79 1.86 13.73
C MET A 241 2.43 2.22 12.39
N SER A 242 3.42 3.12 12.41
CA SER A 242 4.26 3.47 11.25
C SER A 242 5.49 2.56 11.07
N THR A 243 5.69 1.60 11.96
CA THR A 243 6.75 0.60 11.91
C THR A 243 6.15 -0.79 12.05
N TRP A 244 6.89 -1.81 11.62
CA TRP A 244 6.50 -3.21 11.78
C TRP A 244 5.99 -3.48 13.21
N PRO A 245 4.86 -4.20 13.42
CA PRO A 245 4.12 -5.01 12.44
C PRO A 245 2.90 -4.34 11.79
N LEU A 246 2.78 -3.00 11.83
CA LEU A 246 1.77 -2.17 11.13
C LEU A 246 0.30 -2.34 11.55
N PHE A 247 -0.22 -3.58 11.60
CA PHE A 247 -1.66 -3.84 11.48
C PHE A 247 -2.41 -4.03 12.80
N ARG A 248 -3.68 -3.60 12.80
CA ARG A 248 -4.64 -3.82 13.90
C ARG A 248 -5.30 -5.19 13.79
N ALA A 249 -5.81 -5.54 12.60
CA ALA A 249 -6.45 -6.83 12.34
C ALA A 249 -5.50 -7.99 12.68
N ALA A 250 -6.07 -9.04 13.29
CA ALA A 250 -5.27 -10.18 13.77
C ALA A 250 -4.61 -10.94 12.61
N ASP A 251 -5.34 -11.15 11.52
CA ASP A 251 -4.86 -11.95 10.38
C ASP A 251 -3.73 -11.23 9.64
N SER A 252 -3.91 -9.94 9.33
CA SER A 252 -2.86 -9.13 8.73
C SER A 252 -1.62 -9.07 9.63
N ARG A 253 -1.78 -8.85 10.94
CA ARG A 253 -0.65 -8.78 11.87
C ARG A 253 0.10 -10.10 11.98
N ARG A 254 -0.61 -11.23 12.13
CA ARG A 254 0.01 -12.56 12.25
C ARG A 254 0.78 -12.90 10.98
N ALA A 255 0.17 -12.68 9.81
CA ALA A 255 0.83 -12.89 8.52
C ALA A 255 2.12 -12.06 8.38
N MET A 256 2.07 -10.79 8.80
CA MET A 256 3.22 -9.88 8.81
C MET A 256 4.33 -10.31 9.78
N GLN A 257 3.99 -11.01 10.88
CA GLN A 257 4.96 -11.54 11.83
C GLN A 257 5.68 -12.80 11.34
N ILE A 258 5.02 -13.60 10.48
CA ILE A 258 5.56 -14.86 9.95
C ILE A 258 6.04 -14.75 8.49
N LEU A 259 6.07 -13.54 7.94
CA LEU A 259 6.45 -13.27 6.54
C LEU A 259 5.62 -14.05 5.49
N SER A 260 4.34 -14.31 5.76
CA SER A 260 3.41 -14.86 4.76
C SER A 260 2.69 -13.73 4.01
N PRO A 261 2.06 -13.99 2.84
CA PRO A 261 1.20 -13.01 2.19
C PRO A 261 0.19 -12.43 3.18
N VAL A 262 0.20 -11.12 3.33
CA VAL A 262 -0.57 -10.41 4.36
C VAL A 262 -1.92 -10.00 3.79
N PRO A 263 -3.04 -10.58 4.25
CA PRO A 263 -4.35 -10.18 3.74
C PRO A 263 -4.66 -8.75 4.16
N VAL A 264 -5.11 -7.94 3.22
CA VAL A 264 -5.44 -6.52 3.38
C VAL A 264 -6.72 -6.20 2.59
N ALA A 265 -7.39 -5.10 2.91
CA ALA A 265 -8.51 -4.61 2.09
C ALA A 265 -8.01 -3.77 0.89
N SER A 266 -6.85 -3.13 1.03
CA SER A 266 -6.20 -2.34 -0.03
C SER A 266 -4.74 -2.08 0.29
N CYS A 267 -3.92 -1.88 -0.74
CA CYS A 267 -2.51 -1.51 -0.64
C CYS A 267 -2.02 -0.82 -1.92
N TRP A 268 -0.89 -0.11 -1.87
CA TRP A 268 -0.22 0.34 -3.09
C TRP A 268 1.29 0.32 -2.95
N ASN A 269 1.82 1.08 -1.99
CA ASN A 269 3.17 0.87 -1.45
C ASN A 269 4.28 0.84 -2.53
N GLY A 270 4.24 1.77 -3.48
CA GLY A 270 5.26 1.95 -4.53
C GLY A 270 5.31 0.91 -5.66
N MET A 271 4.80 -0.31 -5.46
CA MET A 271 4.82 -1.38 -6.47
C MET A 271 3.68 -2.38 -6.26
N VAL A 272 2.84 -2.53 -7.29
CA VAL A 272 1.62 -3.37 -7.25
C VAL A 272 1.48 -4.20 -8.52
N VAL A 273 1.12 -5.47 -8.38
CA VAL A 273 0.69 -6.32 -9.49
C VAL A 273 -0.80 -6.61 -9.37
N MET A 274 -1.52 -6.50 -10.48
CA MET A 274 -2.92 -6.92 -10.60
C MET A 274 -3.12 -7.81 -11.84
N PRO A 275 -4.07 -8.77 -11.84
CA PRO A 275 -4.57 -9.38 -13.07
C PRO A 275 -5.09 -8.30 -14.03
N ALA A 276 -4.80 -8.44 -15.33
CA ALA A 276 -5.23 -7.47 -16.33
C ALA A 276 -6.73 -7.62 -16.67
N HIS A 277 -7.31 -8.80 -16.48
CA HIS A 277 -8.71 -9.10 -16.85
C HIS A 277 -9.75 -8.08 -16.38
N PRO A 278 -9.77 -7.59 -15.12
CA PRO A 278 -10.70 -6.53 -14.70
C PRO A 278 -10.60 -5.24 -15.51
N PHE A 279 -9.43 -4.92 -16.08
CA PHE A 279 -9.21 -3.74 -16.92
C PHE A 279 -9.63 -3.97 -18.38
N MET A 280 -9.91 -5.21 -18.78
CA MET A 280 -10.35 -5.57 -20.14
C MET A 280 -11.85 -5.89 -20.23
N ALA A 281 -12.58 -5.84 -19.11
CA ALA A 281 -14.01 -6.14 -19.07
C ALA A 281 -14.86 -5.11 -19.84
N GLU A 282 -16.12 -5.43 -20.15
CA GLU A 282 -17.06 -4.52 -20.81
C GLU A 282 -17.22 -3.18 -20.07
N THR A 283 -17.18 -3.23 -18.74
CA THR A 283 -17.01 -2.06 -17.87
C THR A 283 -15.63 -2.15 -17.23
N PRO A 284 -14.58 -1.55 -17.84
CA PRO A 284 -13.23 -1.66 -17.35
C PRO A 284 -13.07 -1.08 -15.95
N LEU A 285 -12.28 -1.77 -15.12
CA LEU A 285 -11.76 -1.21 -13.88
C LEU A 285 -10.92 0.04 -14.18
N ARG A 286 -11.20 1.15 -13.48
CA ARG A 286 -10.52 2.44 -13.68
C ARG A 286 -10.25 3.10 -12.34
N PHE A 287 -9.21 3.94 -12.30
CA PHE A 287 -8.98 4.82 -11.16
C PHE A 287 -10.07 5.88 -11.12
N ARG A 288 -10.57 6.20 -9.93
CA ARG A 288 -11.56 7.26 -9.71
C ARG A 288 -11.35 7.96 -8.37
N GLY A 289 -11.92 9.15 -8.24
CA GLY A 289 -12.21 9.73 -6.92
C GLY A 289 -13.61 9.33 -6.44
N ILE A 290 -13.93 9.69 -5.20
CA ILE A 290 -15.32 9.63 -4.72
C ILE A 290 -16.18 10.68 -5.45
N ALA A 291 -17.48 10.45 -5.51
CA ALA A 291 -18.42 11.40 -6.11
C ALA A 291 -18.42 12.76 -5.41
N ASP A 292 -18.61 13.85 -6.17
CA ASP A 292 -18.46 15.22 -5.66
C ASP A 292 -19.43 15.57 -4.53
N HIS A 293 -20.67 15.08 -4.59
CA HIS A 293 -21.64 15.26 -3.49
C HIS A 293 -21.26 14.52 -2.20
N LEU A 294 -20.45 13.47 -2.29
CA LEU A 294 -19.90 12.78 -1.12
C LEU A 294 -18.67 13.53 -0.61
N ALA A 295 -17.84 14.05 -1.52
CA ALA A 295 -16.71 14.92 -1.16
C ALA A 295 -17.17 16.22 -0.47
N ALA A 296 -18.31 16.78 -0.89
CA ALA A 296 -18.96 17.91 -0.22
C ALA A 296 -19.34 17.61 1.25
N ALA A 297 -19.43 16.34 1.65
CA ALA A 297 -19.57 15.94 3.05
C ALA A 297 -18.23 15.97 3.83
N ARG A 298 -17.19 16.63 3.30
CA ARG A 298 -15.82 16.68 3.84
C ARG A 298 -15.17 15.30 3.95
N LEU A 299 -15.36 14.50 2.91
CA LEU A 299 -14.74 13.20 2.76
C LEU A 299 -13.85 13.22 1.52
N GLU A 300 -12.85 12.36 1.50
CA GLU A 300 -12.02 12.09 0.33
C GLU A 300 -11.53 10.63 0.41
N GLY A 301 -11.11 10.02 -0.69
CA GLY A 301 -10.54 8.67 -0.67
C GLY A 301 -9.46 8.53 -1.73
N SER A 302 -8.35 7.85 -1.43
CA SER A 302 -7.30 7.63 -2.43
C SER A 302 -7.86 6.81 -3.60
N GLU A 303 -7.57 7.26 -4.81
CA GLU A 303 -7.82 6.54 -6.06
C GLU A 303 -7.18 5.15 -6.07
N ARG A 304 -6.01 5.01 -5.42
CA ARG A 304 -5.31 3.73 -5.26
C ARG A 304 -6.06 2.76 -4.37
N CYS A 305 -6.67 3.26 -3.29
CA CYS A 305 -7.49 2.46 -2.40
C CYS A 305 -8.83 2.08 -3.06
N LEU A 306 -9.49 3.06 -3.69
CA LEU A 306 -10.78 2.87 -4.33
C LEU A 306 -10.72 1.85 -5.47
N LEU A 307 -9.59 1.77 -6.19
CA LEU A 307 -9.35 0.74 -7.19
C LEU A 307 -9.55 -0.69 -6.64
N HIS A 308 -9.13 -0.96 -5.39
CA HIS A 308 -9.34 -2.27 -4.76
C HIS A 308 -10.80 -2.51 -4.37
N ALA A 309 -11.50 -1.46 -3.94
CA ALA A 309 -12.93 -1.53 -3.63
C ALA A 309 -13.77 -1.82 -4.88
N ASP A 310 -13.35 -1.31 -6.03
CA ASP A 310 -14.03 -1.49 -7.31
C ASP A 310 -13.59 -2.77 -8.05
N ASN A 311 -12.45 -3.36 -7.68
CA ASN A 311 -11.94 -4.57 -8.31
C ASN A 311 -12.82 -5.79 -7.93
N PRO A 312 -13.53 -6.41 -8.89
CA PRO A 312 -14.43 -7.53 -8.60
C PRO A 312 -13.70 -8.78 -8.07
N LEU A 313 -12.39 -8.89 -8.32
CA LEU A 313 -11.59 -10.00 -7.82
C LEU A 313 -11.23 -9.85 -6.34
N SER A 314 -11.28 -8.65 -5.75
CA SER A 314 -10.83 -8.41 -4.37
C SER A 314 -11.56 -9.29 -3.36
N ALA A 315 -12.87 -9.52 -3.55
CA ALA A 315 -13.66 -10.35 -2.65
C ALA A 315 -13.41 -11.86 -2.80
N THR A 316 -12.99 -12.32 -3.98
CA THR A 316 -12.87 -13.75 -4.30
C THR A 316 -11.44 -14.26 -4.27
N ARG A 317 -10.46 -13.43 -4.64
CA ARG A 317 -9.03 -13.76 -4.70
C ARG A 317 -8.19 -13.03 -3.67
N GLY A 318 -8.73 -12.00 -3.00
CA GLY A 318 -8.04 -11.27 -1.94
C GLY A 318 -6.98 -10.29 -2.43
N VAL A 319 -6.64 -9.33 -1.55
CA VAL A 319 -5.55 -8.38 -1.75
C VAL A 319 -4.48 -8.67 -0.72
N TYR A 320 -3.21 -8.69 -1.14
CA TYR A 320 -2.09 -9.06 -0.28
C TYR A 320 -0.97 -8.05 -0.31
N VAL A 321 -0.38 -7.77 0.86
CA VAL A 321 0.96 -7.20 0.95
C VAL A 321 1.96 -8.34 1.07
N ASN A 322 3.01 -8.33 0.25
CA ASN A 322 4.09 -9.30 0.36
C ASN A 322 5.21 -8.73 1.26
N PRO A 323 5.36 -9.22 2.51
CA PRO A 323 6.29 -8.64 3.47
C PRO A 323 7.77 -8.93 3.14
N ARG A 324 8.03 -9.80 2.15
CA ARG A 324 9.36 -10.12 1.65
C ARG A 324 9.81 -9.18 0.52
N VAL A 325 8.88 -8.44 -0.08
CA VAL A 325 9.15 -7.48 -1.16
C VAL A 325 9.17 -6.08 -0.56
N ARG A 326 10.37 -5.50 -0.42
CA ARG A 326 10.58 -4.21 0.22
C ARG A 326 11.32 -3.28 -0.74
N VAL A 327 10.63 -2.22 -1.14
CA VAL A 327 11.12 -1.19 -2.07
C VAL A 327 11.31 0.12 -1.32
N ALA A 328 12.04 1.08 -1.90
CA ALA A 328 12.28 2.35 -1.21
C ALA A 328 12.55 3.50 -2.16
N TYR A 329 12.30 4.73 -1.71
CA TYR A 329 12.46 5.94 -2.53
C TYR A 329 13.91 6.45 -2.65
N SER A 330 14.88 5.71 -2.10
CA SER A 330 16.31 5.99 -2.29
C SER A 330 17.15 4.72 -2.18
N GLY A 331 18.33 4.71 -2.81
CA GLY A 331 19.24 3.56 -2.77
C GLY A 331 19.73 3.23 -1.35
N THR A 332 19.93 4.24 -0.50
CA THR A 332 20.33 4.05 0.90
C THR A 332 19.21 3.44 1.73
N ALA A 333 17.97 3.92 1.56
CA ALA A 333 16.80 3.33 2.23
C ALA A 333 16.55 1.89 1.74
N TYR A 334 16.69 1.65 0.44
CA TYR A 334 16.55 0.31 -0.15
C TYR A 334 17.56 -0.66 0.46
N ALA A 335 18.84 -0.29 0.49
CA ALA A 335 19.90 -1.12 1.08
C ALA A 335 19.65 -1.44 2.57
N ALA A 336 19.03 -0.54 3.33
CA ALA A 336 18.71 -0.76 4.74
C ALA A 336 17.59 -1.79 4.98
N VAL A 337 16.71 -2.00 3.99
CA VAL A 337 15.58 -2.95 4.08
C VAL A 337 15.81 -4.24 3.31
N GLN A 338 16.94 -4.38 2.61
CA GLN A 338 17.25 -5.60 1.85
C GLN A 338 17.64 -6.79 2.74
N PRO A 339 17.39 -8.03 2.27
CA PRO A 339 17.55 -9.25 3.07
C PRO A 339 19.00 -9.64 3.34
N VAL A 340 20.02 -8.85 2.95
CA VAL A 340 21.44 -9.16 3.20
C VAL A 340 21.76 -9.17 4.71
N ARG A 341 20.95 -8.48 5.52
CA ARG A 341 21.00 -8.50 6.99
C ARG A 341 19.57 -8.55 7.55
N ASN A 342 19.44 -8.91 8.83
CA ASN A 342 18.19 -8.67 9.55
C ASN A 342 17.88 -7.17 9.52
N TRP A 343 16.87 -6.78 8.74
CA TRP A 343 16.47 -5.39 8.62
C TRP A 343 15.90 -4.79 9.92
N LEU A 344 15.50 -5.64 10.88
CA LEU A 344 15.10 -5.27 12.24
C LEU A 344 15.93 -6.03 13.27
N SER A 345 16.41 -5.32 14.29
CA SER A 345 17.10 -5.94 15.42
C SER A 345 16.11 -6.65 16.35
N PHE A 346 16.60 -7.61 17.12
CA PHE A 346 15.80 -8.31 18.15
C PHE A 346 15.09 -7.35 19.11
N TRP A 347 15.80 -6.32 19.58
CA TRP A 347 15.23 -5.32 20.49
C TRP A 347 14.15 -4.46 19.82
N HIS A 348 14.32 -4.15 18.53
CA HIS A 348 13.27 -3.47 17.76
C HIS A 348 12.03 -4.36 17.63
N VAL A 349 12.20 -5.65 17.31
CA VAL A 349 11.09 -6.61 17.25
C VAL A 349 10.36 -6.70 18.59
N LEU A 350 11.09 -6.89 19.69
CA LEU A 350 10.51 -6.98 21.03
C LEU A 350 9.74 -5.71 21.42
N GLY A 351 10.36 -4.54 21.19
CA GLY A 351 9.74 -3.24 21.44
C GLY A 351 8.47 -3.03 20.62
N SER A 352 8.53 -3.29 19.31
CA SER A 352 7.38 -3.19 18.40
C SER A 352 6.23 -4.13 18.76
N LEU A 353 6.52 -5.36 19.19
CA LEU A 353 5.49 -6.30 19.65
C LEU A 353 4.74 -5.74 20.86
N TRP A 354 5.47 -5.18 21.83
CA TRP A 354 4.89 -4.55 23.02
C TRP A 354 4.13 -3.27 22.69
N GLU A 355 4.70 -2.38 21.88
CA GLU A 355 4.02 -1.18 21.41
C GLU A 355 2.71 -1.56 20.70
N SER A 356 2.73 -2.56 19.83
CA SER A 356 1.54 -3.06 19.15
C SER A 356 0.51 -3.60 20.14
N ARG A 357 0.92 -4.35 21.19
CA ARG A 357 -0.01 -4.81 22.26
C ARG A 357 -0.64 -3.64 23.00
N LEU A 358 0.16 -2.65 23.41
CA LEU A 358 -0.31 -1.47 24.13
C LEU A 358 -1.28 -0.66 23.29
N ARG A 359 -0.93 -0.34 22.04
CA ARG A 359 -1.80 0.42 21.13
C ARG A 359 -3.13 -0.28 20.88
N ARG A 360 -3.15 -1.62 20.80
CA ARG A 360 -4.39 -2.39 20.66
C ARG A 360 -5.20 -2.48 21.94
N GLY A 361 -4.56 -2.67 23.10
CA GLY A 361 -5.23 -2.70 24.40
C GLY A 361 -5.84 -1.34 24.76
N LEU A 362 -5.21 -0.25 24.30
CA LEU A 362 -5.68 1.13 24.44
C LEU A 362 -6.48 1.62 23.23
N ALA A 363 -6.74 0.78 22.22
CA ALA A 363 -7.43 1.19 21.00
C ALA A 363 -8.92 1.43 21.28
N ILE A 364 -9.26 2.67 21.62
CA ILE A 364 -10.63 3.17 21.64
C ILE A 364 -11.13 3.25 20.18
N PRO A 365 -12.42 2.97 19.89
CA PRO A 365 -12.99 3.21 18.56
C PRO A 365 -12.60 4.60 18.04
N SER A 366 -11.98 4.66 16.86
CA SER A 366 -11.46 5.93 16.35
C SER A 366 -12.62 6.92 16.16
N PRO A 367 -12.63 8.06 16.87
CA PRO A 367 -13.68 9.08 16.69
C PRO A 367 -13.76 9.55 15.23
N THR A 368 -12.62 9.53 14.53
CA THR A 368 -12.51 9.84 13.10
C THR A 368 -13.20 8.78 12.24
N GLU A 369 -12.93 7.49 12.44
CA GLU A 369 -13.62 6.41 11.68
C GLU A 369 -15.12 6.45 11.91
N TRP A 370 -15.57 6.68 13.16
CA TRP A 370 -16.99 6.83 13.46
C TRP A 370 -17.61 8.03 12.73
N ARG A 371 -16.92 9.18 12.71
CA ARG A 371 -17.37 10.38 12.00
C ARG A 371 -17.47 10.15 10.49
N ILE A 372 -16.48 9.46 9.89
CA ILE A 372 -16.48 9.09 8.47
C ILE A 372 -17.68 8.20 8.16
N ARG A 373 -17.88 7.11 8.94
CA ARG A 373 -19.03 6.20 8.78
C ARG A 373 -20.37 6.93 8.91
N ARG A 374 -20.49 7.85 9.88
CA ARG A 374 -21.72 8.63 10.07
C ARG A 374 -21.99 9.59 8.91
N ARG A 375 -20.96 10.22 8.34
CA ARG A 375 -21.08 11.09 7.16
C ARG A 375 -21.48 10.29 5.93
N LEU A 376 -20.82 9.14 5.71
CA LEU A 376 -21.16 8.22 4.62
C LEU A 376 -22.62 7.75 4.72
N ALA A 377 -23.02 7.19 5.87
CA ALA A 377 -24.38 6.69 6.06
C ALA A 377 -25.46 7.77 5.87
N ARG A 378 -25.19 9.01 6.32
CA ARG A 378 -26.10 10.14 6.11
C ARG A 378 -26.19 10.53 4.62
N TRP A 379 -25.10 10.40 3.89
CA TRP A 379 -25.08 10.71 2.46
C TRP A 379 -25.81 9.61 1.66
N GLU A 380 -25.58 8.35 1.97
CA GLU A 380 -26.27 7.19 1.37
C GLU A 380 -27.78 7.24 1.66
N SER A 381 -28.21 7.67 2.86
CA SER A 381 -29.63 7.77 3.19
C SER A 381 -30.40 8.84 2.42
N ARG A 382 -29.74 9.71 1.64
CA ARG A 382 -30.40 10.80 0.88
C ARG A 382 -30.98 10.33 -0.45
N SER A 383 -30.46 9.26 -1.04
CA SER A 383 -30.92 8.73 -2.32
C SER A 383 -30.51 7.27 -2.46
N THR A 384 -31.37 6.43 -3.05
CA THR A 384 -31.03 5.04 -3.37
C THR A 384 -29.90 4.91 -4.41
N SER A 385 -29.65 5.96 -5.20
CA SER A 385 -28.51 6.05 -6.12
C SER A 385 -27.18 6.34 -5.42
N ASN A 386 -27.21 6.79 -4.17
CA ASN A 386 -26.01 7.13 -3.41
C ASN A 386 -25.43 5.88 -2.76
N ARG A 387 -24.38 5.32 -3.37
CA ARG A 387 -23.65 4.18 -2.82
C ARG A 387 -22.15 4.34 -3.04
N GLU A 388 -21.35 4.11 -2.01
CA GLU A 388 -19.89 4.09 -2.11
C GLU A 388 -19.34 2.76 -1.55
N PRO A 389 -18.97 1.80 -2.41
CA PRO A 389 -18.46 0.50 -1.96
C PRO A 389 -17.12 0.62 -1.20
N GLY A 390 -16.33 1.66 -1.48
CA GLY A 390 -15.03 1.94 -0.88
C GLY A 390 -15.10 2.70 0.45
N GLY A 391 -16.13 2.48 1.28
CA GLY A 391 -16.27 3.18 2.57
C GLY A 391 -15.06 3.09 3.50
N PHE A 392 -14.28 2.01 3.42
CA PHE A 392 -13.04 1.80 4.17
C PHE A 392 -11.84 2.61 3.63
N CYS A 393 -11.92 3.12 2.40
CA CYS A 393 -10.93 4.00 1.80
C CYS A 393 -11.09 5.46 2.23
N LEU A 394 -12.26 5.83 2.74
CA LEU A 394 -12.61 7.21 3.05
C LEU A 394 -11.76 7.76 4.20
N LEU A 395 -11.42 9.03 4.07
CA LEU A 395 -10.70 9.85 5.02
C LEU A 395 -11.48 11.16 5.24
N ASP A 396 -11.28 11.76 6.41
CA ASP A 396 -11.71 13.15 6.63
C ASP A 396 -10.80 14.07 5.80
N GLN A 397 -11.34 15.12 5.15
CA GLN A 397 -10.52 16.06 4.37
C GLN A 397 -9.39 16.71 5.18
N SER A 398 -9.53 16.84 6.50
CA SER A 398 -8.43 17.28 7.37
C SER A 398 -7.21 16.33 7.37
N GLN A 399 -7.36 15.13 6.81
CA GLN A 399 -6.33 14.11 6.65
C GLN A 399 -5.87 13.96 5.20
N GLU A 400 -6.19 14.91 4.31
CA GLU A 400 -5.77 14.87 2.90
C GLU A 400 -4.25 14.82 2.74
N PHE A 401 -3.48 15.33 3.71
CA PHE A 401 -2.01 15.18 3.73
C PHE A 401 -1.54 13.71 3.74
N LEU A 402 -2.36 12.77 4.23
CA LEU A 402 -2.07 11.33 4.17
C LEU A 402 -2.28 10.75 2.76
N LEU A 403 -3.07 11.43 1.93
CA LEU A 403 -3.24 11.10 0.52
C LEU A 403 -2.13 11.69 -0.32
N SER A 404 -1.38 12.65 0.22
CA SER A 404 -0.41 13.41 -0.55
C SER A 404 0.70 12.53 -1.07
N GLY A 405 1.29 11.58 -0.31
CA GLY A 405 2.35 10.64 -0.74
C GLY A 405 3.65 11.29 -1.25
N ASP A 406 3.49 12.32 -2.06
CA ASP A 406 4.40 13.30 -2.60
C ASP A 406 4.87 14.24 -1.47
N ALA A 407 5.71 13.72 -0.59
CA ALA A 407 6.70 14.54 0.11
C ALA A 407 8.00 14.56 -0.74
N HIS A 408 7.87 14.95 -2.01
CA HIS A 408 9.00 15.35 -2.83
C HIS A 408 8.98 16.87 -2.88
N SER A 409 9.68 17.46 -1.91
CA SER A 409 10.20 18.82 -1.91
C SER A 409 11.71 18.73 -1.83
#